data_AF-A0A2A4VKQ0-F1
#
_entry.id   AF-A0A2A4VKQ0-F1
#
_cell.length_a   1.000
_cell.length_b   1.000
_cell.length_c   1.000
_cell.angle_alpha   90.00
_cell.angle_beta   90.00
_cell.angle_gamma   90.00
#
_symmetry.space_group_name_H-M   'P 1'
#
loop_
_entity.id
_entity.type
_entity.pdbx_description
1 polymer ?
#
loop_
_entity_poly.entity_id
_entity_poly.type
_entity_poly.pdbx_seq_one_letter_code
_entity_poly.pdbx_strand_id
1 'polypeptide(L)'
;MAVFIHYFFKNQAQINQAGFTNLTRNFTSQIMLIHSQWLMDGRPNQIKLVEFDPQLNERVTKIIHLNKKGWVIGKSSQLICQEIWQSVMSIPLRFVKQPISAVKLRRKILSKDQRNIQKNDIVCRFSIGSGQFFEYYLKNGKVISDK
;
A
#
# COMPACT_ATOMS: atom_id res chain seq x y z
N MET A 1 25.42 -31.77 2.99
CA MET A 1 25.11 -30.36 3.33
C MET A 1 24.43 -29.59 2.19
N ALA A 2 24.75 -29.84 0.90
CA ALA A 2 24.13 -29.15 -0.23
C ALA A 2 22.60 -29.32 -0.38
N VAL A 3 22.05 -30.50 0.00
CA VAL A 3 20.60 -30.79 -0.11
C VAL A 3 19.77 -29.90 0.82
N PHE A 4 20.24 -29.66 2.04
CA PHE A 4 19.55 -28.80 3.01
C PHE A 4 19.56 -27.33 2.58
N ILE A 5 20.66 -26.86 2.00
CA ILE A 5 20.80 -25.49 1.50
C ILE A 5 19.81 -25.26 0.33
N HIS A 6 19.72 -26.20 -0.60
CA HIS A 6 18.78 -26.08 -1.73
C HIS A 6 17.31 -26.10 -1.28
N TYR A 7 16.95 -27.00 -0.36
CA TYR A 7 15.58 -27.08 0.19
C TYR A 7 15.22 -25.82 0.99
N PHE A 8 16.16 -25.29 1.78
CA PHE A 8 15.99 -24.04 2.53
C PHE A 8 15.72 -22.85 1.59
N PHE A 9 16.50 -22.68 0.52
CA PHE A 9 16.28 -21.59 -0.44
C PHE A 9 14.94 -21.72 -1.19
N LYS A 10 14.55 -22.93 -1.57
CA LYS A 10 13.25 -23.19 -2.22
C LYS A 10 12.08 -22.81 -1.32
N ASN A 11 12.14 -23.20 -0.04
CA ASN A 11 11.10 -22.88 0.92
C ASN A 11 11.06 -21.39 1.24
N GLN A 12 12.22 -20.72 1.33
CA GLN A 12 12.30 -19.29 1.59
C GLN A 12 11.63 -18.46 0.49
N ALA A 13 11.79 -18.84 -0.78
CA ALA A 13 11.12 -18.19 -1.90
C ALA A 13 9.58 -18.32 -1.80
N GLN A 14 9.08 -19.52 -1.50
CA GLN A 14 7.64 -19.77 -1.34
C GLN A 14 7.04 -19.03 -0.14
N ILE A 15 7.76 -18.99 0.99
CA ILE A 15 7.35 -18.25 2.20
C ILE A 15 7.27 -16.74 1.91
N ASN A 16 8.28 -16.18 1.24
CA ASN A 16 8.28 -14.76 0.88
C ASN A 16 7.13 -14.42 -0.07
N GLN A 17 6.87 -15.27 -1.07
CA GLN A 17 5.76 -15.06 -2.01
C GLN A 17 4.40 -15.11 -1.30
N ALA A 18 4.11 -16.19 -0.55
CA ALA A 18 2.85 -16.33 0.17
C ALA A 18 2.65 -15.21 1.20
N GLY A 19 3.72 -14.86 1.93
CA GLY A 19 3.72 -13.76 2.87
C GLY A 19 3.42 -12.41 2.21
N PHE A 20 4.05 -12.12 1.08
CA PHE A 20 3.85 -10.88 0.34
C PHE A 20 2.46 -10.80 -0.31
N THR A 21 1.92 -11.92 -0.78
CA THR A 21 0.54 -11.99 -1.25
C THR A 21 -0.45 -11.67 -0.12
N ASN A 22 -0.24 -12.23 1.08
CA ASN A 22 -1.07 -11.91 2.24
C ASN A 22 -0.96 -10.43 2.64
N LEU A 23 0.25 -9.87 2.59
CA LEU A 23 0.49 -8.46 2.84
C LEU A 23 -0.24 -7.56 1.83
N THR A 24 -0.24 -7.93 0.55
CA THR A 24 -1.01 -7.22 -0.50
C THR A 24 -2.52 -7.32 -0.27
N ARG A 25 -3.02 -8.49 0.13
CA ARG A 25 -4.43 -8.70 0.48
C ARG A 25 -4.84 -7.87 1.68
N ASN A 26 -4.02 -7.83 2.72
CA ASN A 26 -4.26 -7.00 3.90
C ASN A 26 -4.30 -5.52 3.51
N PHE A 27 -3.33 -5.04 2.72
CA PHE A 27 -3.33 -3.67 2.22
C PHE A 27 -4.61 -3.33 1.44
N THR A 28 -5.03 -4.23 0.54
CA THR A 28 -6.26 -4.06 -0.25
C THR A 28 -7.49 -4.01 0.64
N SER A 29 -7.58 -4.90 1.63
CA SER A 29 -8.68 -4.93 2.60
C SER A 29 -8.76 -3.62 3.39
N GLN A 30 -7.63 -3.14 3.93
CA GLN A 30 -7.58 -1.88 4.68
C GLN A 30 -7.98 -0.67 3.84
N ILE A 31 -7.52 -0.59 2.59
CA ILE A 31 -7.96 0.47 1.66
C ILE A 31 -9.48 0.42 1.44
N MET A 32 -10.04 -0.77 1.25
CA MET A 32 -11.48 -0.93 1.03
C MET A 32 -12.28 -0.58 2.29
N LEU A 33 -11.79 -0.94 3.47
CA LEU A 33 -12.38 -0.53 4.75
C LEU A 33 -12.40 1.00 4.88
N ILE A 34 -11.27 1.66 4.65
CA ILE A 34 -11.16 3.12 4.65
C ILE A 34 -12.14 3.76 3.65
N HIS A 35 -12.23 3.21 2.44
CA HIS A 35 -13.15 3.71 1.43
C HIS A 35 -14.62 3.54 1.85
N SER A 36 -14.96 2.41 2.47
CA SER A 36 -16.31 2.15 2.97
C SER A 36 -16.68 3.12 4.11
N GLN A 37 -15.76 3.37 5.04
CA GLN A 37 -15.93 4.38 6.10
C GLN A 37 -16.15 5.78 5.49
N TRP A 38 -15.36 6.16 4.49
CA TRP A 38 -15.54 7.42 3.78
C TRP A 38 -16.92 7.56 3.12
N LEU A 39 -17.45 6.47 2.56
CA LEU A 39 -18.81 6.46 2.00
C LEU A 39 -19.87 6.63 3.10
N MET A 40 -19.69 5.97 4.24
CA MET A 40 -20.60 6.05 5.40
C MET A 40 -20.58 7.44 6.04
N ASP A 41 -19.41 8.08 6.11
CA ASP A 41 -19.22 9.41 6.73
C ASP A 41 -19.66 10.59 5.82
N GLY A 42 -20.29 10.32 4.68
CA GLY A 42 -20.78 11.36 3.77
C GLY A 42 -19.69 12.01 2.91
N ARG A 43 -18.63 11.25 2.59
CA ARG A 43 -17.56 11.64 1.66
C ARG A 43 -16.69 12.83 2.09
N PRO A 44 -16.17 12.86 3.34
CA PRO A 44 -15.34 13.96 3.82
C PRO A 44 -13.94 13.97 3.16
N ASN A 45 -13.22 15.08 3.25
CA ASN A 45 -11.83 15.15 2.76
C ASN A 45 -10.84 14.39 3.67
N GLN A 46 -11.25 14.09 4.90
CA GLN A 46 -10.47 13.39 5.91
C GLN A 46 -11.39 12.49 6.74
N ILE A 47 -10.90 11.33 7.17
CA ILE A 47 -11.59 10.49 8.16
C ILE A 47 -10.73 10.32 9.41
N LYS A 48 -11.38 10.11 10.54
CA LYS A 48 -10.72 9.79 11.81
C LYS A 48 -10.90 8.30 12.08
N LEU A 49 -9.81 7.54 12.08
CA LEU A 49 -9.81 6.15 12.51
C LEU A 49 -9.31 6.07 13.95
N VAL A 50 -10.06 5.38 14.80
CA VAL A 50 -9.63 5.05 16.15
C VAL A 50 -9.08 3.63 16.12
N GLU A 51 -7.80 3.48 16.42
CA GLU A 51 -7.13 2.18 16.51
C GLU A 51 -6.48 2.02 17.88
N PHE A 52 -6.27 0.77 18.29
CA PHE A 52 -5.55 0.46 19.51
C PHE A 52 -4.05 0.38 19.21
N ASP A 53 -3.25 1.19 19.89
CA ASP A 53 -1.79 1.13 19.82
C ASP A 53 -1.26 0.22 20.93
N PRO A 54 -0.73 -0.98 20.60
CA PRO A 54 -0.23 -1.91 21.60
C PRO A 54 1.05 -1.43 22.30
N GLN A 55 1.78 -0.45 21.75
CA GLN A 55 2.97 0.11 22.42
C GLN A 55 2.59 1.09 23.53
N LEU A 56 1.51 1.84 23.31
CA LEU A 56 0.99 2.82 24.28
C LEU A 56 -0.09 2.24 25.20
N ASN A 57 -0.61 1.04 24.88
CA ASN A 57 -1.74 0.41 25.56
C ASN A 57 -3.00 1.30 25.57
N GLU A 58 -3.18 2.12 24.53
CA GLU A 58 -4.22 3.15 24.44
C GLU A 58 -4.84 3.22 23.04
N ARG A 59 -6.02 3.85 22.95
CA ARG A 59 -6.66 4.14 21.67
C ARG A 59 -6.13 5.44 21.09
N VAL A 60 -5.54 5.35 19.90
CA VAL A 60 -4.99 6.49 19.18
C VAL A 60 -5.93 6.83 18.02
N THR A 61 -6.19 8.13 17.83
CA THR A 61 -6.95 8.63 16.69
C THR A 61 -6.00 9.02 15.56
N LYS A 62 -6.10 8.33 14.42
CA LYS A 62 -5.37 8.66 13.19
C LYS A 62 -6.27 9.44 12.23
N ILE A 63 -5.71 10.50 11.65
CA ILE A 63 -6.38 11.29 10.61
C ILE A 63 -5.88 10.83 9.25
N ILE A 64 -6.77 10.21 8.47
CA ILE A 64 -6.46 9.74 7.12
C ILE A 64 -6.93 10.78 6.12
N HIS A 65 -6.02 11.18 5.23
CA HIS A 65 -6.31 12.12 4.16
C HIS A 65 -6.73 11.35 2.92
N LEU A 66 -7.80 11.83 2.28
CA LEU A 66 -8.41 11.17 1.13
C LEU A 66 -8.47 12.14 -0.03
N ASN A 67 -8.38 11.62 -1.25
CA ASN A 67 -8.68 12.40 -2.44
C ASN A 67 -10.21 12.58 -2.60
N LYS A 68 -10.63 13.36 -3.61
CA LYS A 68 -12.06 13.60 -3.93
C LYS A 68 -12.88 12.35 -4.26
N LYS A 69 -12.22 11.19 -4.41
CA LYS A 69 -12.83 9.89 -4.72
C LYS A 69 -12.77 8.92 -3.54
N GLY A 70 -12.35 9.38 -2.36
CA GLY A 70 -12.30 8.54 -1.16
C GLY A 70 -11.14 7.57 -1.10
N TRP A 71 -10.02 7.88 -1.77
CA TRP A 71 -8.81 7.05 -1.74
C TRP A 71 -7.68 7.72 -0.98
N VAL A 72 -6.95 6.93 -0.20
CA VAL A 72 -5.86 7.41 0.68
C VAL A 72 -4.78 8.13 -0.12
N ILE A 73 -4.40 9.30 0.37
CA ILE A 73 -3.32 10.13 -0.17
C ILE A 73 -2.37 10.54 0.96
N GLY A 74 -1.08 10.68 0.61
CA GLY A 74 -0.09 11.27 1.52
C GLY A 74 -0.21 12.79 1.60
N LYS A 75 0.25 13.37 2.70
CA LYS A 75 0.35 14.81 2.93
C LYS A 75 1.59 15.39 2.25
N SER A 76 2.75 14.74 2.41
CA SER A 76 4.03 15.23 1.90
C SER A 76 4.31 14.72 0.49
N SER A 77 4.67 15.62 -0.42
CA SER A 77 4.94 15.25 -1.82
C SER A 77 6.15 14.30 -2.01
N GLN A 78 7.09 14.29 -1.06
CA GLN A 78 8.32 13.51 -1.11
C GLN A 78 8.13 12.09 -0.53
N LEU A 79 7.36 11.95 0.54
CA LEU A 79 7.18 10.70 1.30
C LEU A 79 5.77 10.11 1.16
N ILE A 80 5.05 10.47 0.09
CA ILE A 80 3.64 10.07 -0.12
C ILE A 80 3.43 8.56 0.11
N CYS A 81 4.29 7.71 -0.45
CA CYS A 81 4.09 6.26 -0.39
C CYS A 81 4.35 5.69 1.00
N GLN A 82 5.34 6.22 1.71
CA GLN A 82 5.61 5.86 3.10
C GLN A 82 4.45 6.27 4.01
N GLU A 83 3.93 7.48 3.83
CA GLU A 83 2.79 7.98 4.61
C GLU A 83 1.51 7.17 4.34
N ILE A 84 1.23 6.83 3.07
CA ILE A 84 0.12 5.94 2.71
C ILE A 84 0.30 4.60 3.40
N TRP A 85 1.49 4.00 3.32
CA TRP A 85 1.76 2.72 3.97
C TRP A 85 1.49 2.77 5.48
N GLN A 86 2.05 3.77 6.17
CA GLN A 86 1.88 3.92 7.62
C GLN A 86 0.41 4.18 8.01
N SER A 87 -0.32 4.93 7.18
CA SER A 87 -1.74 5.24 7.43
C SER A 87 -2.67 4.05 7.19
N VAL A 88 -2.35 3.20 6.22
CA VAL A 88 -3.21 2.07 5.79
C VAL A 88 -2.91 0.82 6.59
N MET A 89 -1.62 0.53 6.80
CA MET A 89 -1.21 -0.76 7.35
C MET A 89 -0.94 -0.71 8.85
N SER A 90 -0.70 0.47 9.42
CA SER A 90 -0.34 0.66 10.85
C SER A 90 0.81 -0.26 11.32
N ILE A 91 1.68 -0.69 10.39
CA ILE A 91 2.88 -1.49 10.66
C ILE A 91 4.11 -0.80 10.06
N PRO A 92 5.31 -1.02 10.64
CA PRO A 92 6.55 -0.54 10.05
C PRO A 92 6.74 -1.07 8.62
N LEU A 93 7.55 -0.39 7.80
CA LEU A 93 7.96 -0.84 6.47
C LEU A 93 8.96 -2.02 6.56
N ARG A 94 8.56 -3.07 7.28
CA ARG A 94 9.33 -4.28 7.50
C ARG A 94 8.39 -5.48 7.47
N PHE A 95 8.74 -6.50 6.70
CA PHE A 95 8.03 -7.77 6.64
C PHE A 95 9.04 -8.90 6.74
N VAL A 96 8.87 -9.82 7.70
CA VAL A 96 9.77 -10.98 7.93
C VAL A 96 11.25 -10.55 8.00
N LYS A 97 11.54 -9.51 8.79
CA LYS A 97 12.89 -8.90 8.93
C LYS A 97 13.49 -8.32 7.64
N GLN A 98 12.75 -8.28 6.53
CA GLN A 98 13.15 -7.62 5.29
C GLN A 98 12.53 -6.22 5.23
N PRO A 99 13.27 -5.20 4.76
CA PRO A 99 12.71 -3.88 4.52
C PRO A 99 11.74 -3.91 3.34
N ILE A 100 10.66 -3.14 3.45
CA ILE A 100 9.74 -2.85 2.34
C ILE A 100 10.17 -1.53 1.73
N SER A 101 10.50 -1.54 0.45
CA SER A 101 10.76 -0.31 -0.31
C SER A 101 9.43 0.31 -0.72
N ALA A 102 9.25 1.60 -0.45
CA ALA A 102 8.10 2.38 -0.88
C ALA A 102 8.57 3.45 -1.87
N VAL A 103 8.19 3.30 -3.15
CA VAL A 103 8.69 4.15 -4.24
C VAL A 103 7.53 4.84 -4.95
N LYS A 104 7.65 6.15 -5.12
CA LYS A 104 6.73 6.96 -5.91
C LYS A 104 7.11 6.90 -7.38
N LEU A 105 6.18 6.44 -8.20
CA LEU A 105 6.30 6.38 -9.66
C LEU A 105 5.36 7.39 -10.30
N ARG A 106 5.83 8.07 -11.35
CA ARG A 106 4.99 8.90 -12.23
C ARG A 106 4.74 8.10 -13.50
N ARG A 107 3.51 7.66 -13.73
CA ARG A 107 3.12 6.98 -14.97
C ARG A 107 2.40 7.93 -15.91
N LYS A 108 2.81 7.95 -17.17
CA LYS A 108 2.03 8.57 -18.24
C LYS A 108 0.97 7.57 -18.69
N ILE A 109 -0.29 7.85 -18.44
CA ILE A 109 -1.38 7.07 -19.01
C ILE A 109 -1.66 7.63 -20.41
N LEU A 110 -1.42 6.81 -21.43
CA LEU A 110 -1.89 7.09 -22.78
C LEU A 110 -3.41 6.93 -22.78
N SER A 111 -4.14 8.03 -22.90
CA SER A 111 -5.58 8.01 -23.11
C SER A 111 -5.87 7.41 -24.49
N LYS A 112 -6.82 6.46 -24.59
CA LYS A 112 -7.24 5.88 -25.88
C LYS A 112 -7.86 6.90 -26.84
N ASP A 113 -8.28 8.06 -26.33
CA ASP A 113 -8.67 9.20 -27.15
C ASP A 113 -7.43 10.01 -27.57
N GLN A 114 -7.16 10.04 -28.88
CA GLN A 114 -6.10 10.81 -29.55
C GLN A 114 -6.22 12.34 -29.41
N ARG A 115 -7.04 12.84 -28.48
CA ARG A 115 -7.15 14.27 -28.15
C ARG A 115 -6.61 14.48 -26.75
N ASN A 116 -5.29 14.69 -26.68
CA ASN A 116 -4.54 15.37 -25.62
C ASN A 116 -5.20 15.37 -24.23
N ILE A 117 -4.78 14.47 -23.32
CA ILE A 117 -4.24 14.82 -21.99
C ILE A 117 -3.36 13.64 -21.55
N GLN A 118 -2.04 13.82 -21.51
CA GLN A 118 -1.14 12.97 -20.71
C GLN A 118 -1.45 13.21 -19.23
N LYS A 119 -2.34 12.42 -18.63
CA LYS A 119 -2.54 12.48 -17.17
C LYS A 119 -1.39 11.71 -16.52
N ASN A 120 -0.52 12.44 -15.82
CA ASN A 120 0.45 11.86 -14.91
C ASN A 120 -0.32 11.24 -13.74
N ASP A 121 -0.34 9.92 -13.68
CA ASP A 121 -0.84 9.20 -12.51
C ASP A 121 0.33 8.95 -11.55
N ILE A 122 0.07 9.18 -10.27
CA ILE A 122 1.03 8.90 -9.21
C ILE A 122 0.70 7.51 -8.70
N VAL A 123 1.69 6.63 -8.78
CA VAL A 123 1.58 5.23 -8.34
C VAL A 123 2.59 5.01 -7.24
N CYS A 124 2.16 4.37 -6.16
CA CYS A 124 3.07 3.90 -5.12
C CYS A 124 3.36 2.42 -5.34
N ARG A 125 4.63 2.08 -5.54
CA ARG A 125 5.09 0.69 -5.60
C ARG A 125 5.69 0.31 -4.26
N PHE A 126 5.21 -0.81 -3.72
CA PHE A 126 5.73 -1.44 -2.52
C PHE A 126 6.40 -2.74 -2.91
N SER A 127 7.66 -2.93 -2.57
CA SER A 127 8.44 -4.10 -2.97
C SER A 127 9.28 -4.64 -1.83
N ILE A 128 9.61 -5.93 -1.90
CA ILE A 128 10.56 -6.60 -1.01
C ILE A 128 11.81 -7.04 -1.78
N GLY A 129 12.88 -7.33 -1.06
CA GLY A 129 14.18 -7.68 -1.66
C GLY A 129 14.16 -8.92 -2.56
N SER A 130 13.18 -9.80 -2.41
CA SER A 130 12.99 -10.98 -3.28
C SER A 130 12.33 -10.68 -4.63
N GLY A 131 12.04 -9.42 -4.93
CA GLY A 131 11.57 -8.96 -6.25
C GLY A 131 10.05 -8.84 -6.40
N GLN A 132 9.26 -9.41 -5.47
CA GLN A 132 7.81 -9.21 -5.47
C GLN A 132 7.47 -7.76 -5.16
N PHE A 133 6.48 -7.24 -5.87
CA PHE A 133 5.94 -5.92 -5.65
C PHE A 133 4.43 -5.86 -5.90
N PHE A 134 3.79 -4.87 -5.32
CA PHE A 134 2.45 -4.45 -5.71
C PHE A 134 2.40 -2.94 -5.83
N GLU A 135 1.39 -2.46 -6.53
CA GLU A 135 1.21 -1.07 -6.86
C GLU A 135 -0.15 -0.56 -6.41
N TYR A 136 -0.14 0.62 -5.84
CA TYR A 136 -1.32 1.36 -5.44
C TYR A 136 -1.46 2.63 -6.27
N TYR A 137 -2.59 2.76 -6.96
CA TYR A 137 -2.91 3.90 -7.81
C TYR A 137 -3.68 4.95 -7.01
N LEU A 138 -3.05 6.08 -6.73
CA LEU A 138 -3.63 7.13 -5.87
C LEU A 138 -4.93 7.70 -6.44
N LYS A 139 -5.10 7.68 -7.77
CA LYS A 139 -6.26 8.28 -8.44
C LYS A 139 -7.55 7.47 -8.30
N ASN A 140 -7.47 6.15 -8.20
CA ASN A 140 -8.64 5.27 -8.23
C ASN A 140 -8.62 4.15 -7.17
N GLY A 141 -7.63 4.15 -6.29
CA GLY A 141 -7.53 3.17 -5.21
C GLY A 141 -7.15 1.76 -5.66
N LYS A 142 -6.84 1.56 -6.95
CA LYS A 142 -6.59 0.23 -7.48
C LYS A 142 -5.28 -0.31 -6.95
N VAL A 143 -5.33 -1.54 -6.43
CA VAL A 143 -4.15 -2.32 -6.02
C VAL A 143 -3.88 -3.39 -7.07
N ILE A 144 -2.65 -3.45 -7.59
CA ILE A 144 -2.23 -4.44 -8.58
C ILE A 144 -0.96 -5.12 -8.05
N SER A 145 -1.03 -6.42 -7.76
CA SER A 145 0.16 -7.24 -7.53
C SER A 145 0.74 -7.72 -8.84
N ASP A 146 2.06 -7.85 -8.90
CA ASP A 146 2.70 -8.68 -9.92
C ASP A 146 2.28 -10.16 -9.71
N LYS A 147 2.08 -10.91 -10.80
CA LYS A 147 1.65 -12.31 -10.76
C LYS A 147 2.84 -13.25 -10.60
#